data_AF-A0A0U2W0Q2-F1
#
_entry.id   AF-A0A0U2W0Q2-F1
#
_cell.length_a   1.000
_cell.length_b   1.000
_cell.length_c   1.000
_cell.angle_alpha   90.00
_cell.angle_beta   90.00
_cell.angle_gamma   90.00
#
_symmetry.space_group_name_H-M   'P 1'
#
loop_
_entity.id
_entity.type
_entity.pdbx_description
1 polymer ?
#
loop_
_entity_poly.entity_id
_entity_poly.type
_entity_poly.pdbx_seq_one_letter_code
_entity_poly.pdbx_strand_id
1 'polypeptide(L)' 'MGYSCNQKNVLHVLGALEAALIRHKAAVRPGRAVQAALDVYLKGAAAGD' A
#
# COMPACT_ATOMS: atom_id res chain seq x y z
N MET A 1 11.49 -5.35 18.38
CA MET A 1 10.73 -4.53 17.43
C MET A 1 10.59 -5.32 16.14
N GLY A 2 9.50 -6.10 16.01
CA GLY A 2 9.29 -7.02 14.89
C GLY A 2 8.84 -6.27 13.65
N TYR A 3 9.74 -6.09 12.70
CA TYR A 3 9.40 -5.64 11.36
C TYR A 3 8.79 -6.81 10.59
N SER A 4 7.54 -7.17 10.91
CA SER A 4 6.76 -8.05 10.06
C SER A 4 6.22 -7.22 8.91
N CYS A 5 6.70 -7.49 7.70
CA CYS A 5 6.14 -7.02 6.42
C CYS A 5 4.77 -7.67 6.15
N ASN A 6 3.86 -7.57 7.14
CA ASN A 6 2.49 -8.02 7.04
C ASN A 6 1.76 -7.12 6.04
N GLN A 7 1.20 -7.74 5.00
CA GLN A 7 0.42 -7.09 3.96
C GLN A 7 -0.60 -6.09 4.53
N LYS A 8 -1.28 -6.43 5.63
CA LYS A 8 -2.25 -5.52 6.28
C LYS A 8 -1.61 -4.22 6.77
N ASN A 9 -0.40 -4.27 7.32
CA ASN A 9 0.29 -3.09 7.84
C ASN A 9 0.74 -2.18 6.70
N VAL A 10 1.25 -2.78 5.61
CA VAL A 10 1.66 -2.03 4.41
C VAL A 10 0.46 -1.32 3.79
N LEU A 11 -0.66 -2.02 3.60
CA LEU A 11 -1.87 -1.42 3.05
C LEU A 11 -2.42 -0.29 3.94
N HIS A 12 -2.41 -0.45 5.27
CA HIS A 12 -2.81 0.61 6.20
C HIS A 12 -1.91 1.85 6.11
N VAL A 13 -0.59 1.66 6.11
CA VAL A 13 0.36 2.79 6.04
C VAL A 13 0.20 3.54 4.72
N LEU A 14 0.07 2.84 3.59
CA LEU A 14 -0.09 3.48 2.28
C LEU A 14 -1.41 4.25 2.19
N GLY A 15 -2.52 3.68 2.67
CA GLY A 15 -3.81 4.38 2.71
C GLY A 15 -3.81 5.60 3.62
N ALA A 16 -3.26 5.46 4.84
CA ALA A 16 -3.19 6.56 5.80
C ALA A 16 -2.27 7.70 5.34
N LEU A 17 -1.11 7.35 4.78
CA LEU A 17 -0.16 8.33 4.25
C LEU A 17 -0.75 9.08 3.06
N GLU A 18 -1.40 8.37 2.12
CA GLU A 18 -2.05 9.01 0.98
C GLU A 18 -3.15 9.97 1.43
N ALA A 19 -4.00 9.57 2.38
CA ALA A 19 -5.02 10.44 2.95
C ALA A 19 -4.43 11.69 3.61
N ALA A 20 -3.31 11.56 4.33
CA ALA A 20 -2.59 12.69 4.90
C ALA A 20 -2.05 13.63 3.81
N LEU A 21 -1.44 13.09 2.76
CA LEU A 21 -0.91 13.87 1.63
C LEU A 21 -2.01 14.61 0.88
N ILE A 22 -3.16 13.97 0.63
CA ILE A 22 -4.34 14.59 0.03
C ILE A 22 -4.83 15.75 0.92
N ARG A 23 -4.91 15.55 2.24
CA ARG A 23 -5.30 16.60 3.19
C ARG A 23 -4.35 17.80 3.15
N HIS A 24 -3.07 17.58 2.92
CA HIS A 24 -2.07 18.64 2.77
C HIS A 24 -1.98 19.22 1.34
N LYS A 25 -2.90 18.86 0.44
CA LYS A 25 -2.93 19.30 -0.97
C LYS A 25 -1.65 18.95 -1.75
N ALA A 26 -0.95 17.88 -1.34
CA ALA A 26 0.18 17.38 -2.09
C ALA A 26 -0.28 16.83 -3.44
N ALA A 27 0.54 17.02 -4.49
CA ALA A 27 0.27 16.49 -5.82
C ALA A 27 0.56 14.97 -5.85
N VAL A 28 -0.43 14.18 -5.43
CA VAL A 28 -0.39 12.71 -5.45
C VAL A 28 -1.48 12.15 -6.35
N ARG A 29 -1.31 10.91 -6.81
CA ARG A 29 -2.30 10.18 -7.61
C ARG A 29 -3.13 9.29 -6.68
N PRO A 30 -4.38 9.65 -6.35
CA PRO A 30 -5.18 8.91 -5.37
C PRO A 30 -5.34 7.44 -5.76
N GLY A 31 -5.27 6.54 -4.78
CA GLY A 31 -5.39 5.10 -4.92
C GLY A 31 -4.18 4.39 -5.52
N ARG A 32 -3.22 5.08 -6.15
CA ARG A 32 -2.11 4.40 -6.86
C ARG A 32 -1.18 3.65 -5.93
N ALA A 33 -0.96 4.16 -4.72
CA ALA A 33 -0.06 3.53 -3.76
C ALA A 33 -0.59 2.15 -3.31
N VAL A 34 -1.87 2.08 -2.94
CA VAL A 34 -2.51 0.84 -2.47
C VAL A 34 -2.66 -0.17 -3.61
N GLN A 35 -3.06 0.27 -4.80
CA GLN A 35 -3.19 -0.61 -5.97
C GLN A 35 -1.85 -1.24 -6.37
N ALA A 36 -0.77 -0.46 -6.41
CA ALA A 36 0.56 -1.00 -6.71
C ALA A 36 1.03 -2.04 -5.69
N ALA A 37 0.69 -1.88 -4.40
CA ALA A 37 0.99 -2.86 -3.38
C ALA A 37 0.17 -4.15 -3.57
N LEU A 38 -1.13 -4.02 -3.87
CA LEU A 38 -1.99 -5.17 -4.19
C LEU A 38 -1.49 -5.95 -5.40
N ASP A 39 -1.06 -5.28 -6.47
CA ASP A 39 -0.50 -5.93 -7.65
C ASP A 39 0.69 -6.84 -7.29
N VAL A 40 1.57 -6.40 -6.39
CA VAL A 40 2.71 -7.20 -5.91
C VAL A 40 2.24 -8.41 -5.09
N TYR A 41 1.31 -8.22 -4.16
CA TYR A 41 0.79 -9.31 -3.32
C TYR A 41 0.01 -10.35 -4.13
N LEU A 42 -0.79 -9.90 -5.10
CA LEU A 42 -1.54 -10.78 -5.98
C LEU A 42 -0.63 -11.53 -6.95
N LYS A 43 0.42 -10.89 -7.47
CA LYS A 43 1.44 -11.55 -8.31
C LYS A 43 2.24 -12.60 -7.53
N GLY A 44 2.57 -12.33 -6.27
CA GLY A 44 3.23 -13.29 -5.39
C GLY A 44 2.34 -14.50 -5.04
N ALA A 45 1.03 -14.29 -4.90
CA ALA A 45 0.06 -15.36 -4.66
C ALA A 45 -0.15 -16.26 -5.89
N ALA A 46 -0.06 -15.72 -7.11
CA ALA A 46 -0.22 -16.49 -8.36
C ALA A 46 1.03 -17.29 -8.80
N ALA A 47 2.15 -17.16 -8.09
CA ALA A 47 3.42 -17.84 -8.38
C ALA A 47 3.71 -19.02 -7.43
N GLY A 48 2.71 -19.43 -6.64
CA GLY A 48 2.79 -20.55 -5.72
C GLY A 48 1.60 -21.49 -5.85
N ASP A 49 1.52 -22.18 -6.99
CA ASP A 49 0.79 -23.43 -7.23
C ASP A 49 1.69 -24.40 -8.00
#